data_AF-R9I553-F1
#
_entry.id   AF-R9I553-F1
#
_cell.length_a   1.000
_cell.length_b   1.000
_cell.length_c   1.000
_cell.angle_alpha   90.00
_cell.angle_beta   90.00
_cell.angle_gamma   90.00
#
_symmetry.space_group_name_H-M   'P 1'
#
loop_
_entity.id
_entity.type
_entity.pdbx_description
1 polymer ?
#
loop_
_entity_poly.entity_id
_entity_poly.type
_entity_poly.pdbx_seq_one_letter_code
_entity_poly.pdbx_strand_id
1 'polypeptide(L)' 'MERTELTEAIRKVCEIQNDIRIDMRVRGKNWYFDAAYIFLGEKEVYVTDTLYIIRIEELDTESLNRIYQKIVLK' A
#
# COMPACT_ATOMS: atom_id res chain seq x y z
N MET A 1 1.05 14.86 -4.46
CA MET A 1 2.08 14.45 -3.49
C MET A 1 3.12 13.67 -4.25
N GLU A 2 4.39 13.86 -3.89
CA GLU A 2 5.48 13.08 -4.45
C GLU A 2 5.38 11.61 -4.01
N ARG A 3 5.97 10.70 -4.79
CA ARG A 3 5.95 9.26 -4.50
C ARG A 3 6.46 8.96 -3.08
N THR A 4 7.56 9.57 -2.69
CA THR A 4 8.18 9.38 -1.37
C THR A 4 7.27 9.87 -0.25
N GLU A 5 6.59 11.01 -0.43
CA GLU A 5 5.64 11.54 0.55
C GLU A 5 4.45 10.59 0.76
N LEU A 6 3.94 10.01 -0.32
CA LEU A 6 2.85 9.02 -0.26
C LEU A 6 3.27 7.78 0.52
N THR A 7 4.42 7.20 0.18
CA THR A 7 4.93 5.99 0.87
C THR A 7 5.16 6.24 2.35
N GLU A 8 5.76 7.38 2.72
CA GLU A 8 6.00 7.74 4.11
C GLU A 8 4.70 7.98 4.89
N ALA A 9 3.73 8.66 4.28
CA ALA A 9 2.43 8.86 4.92
C ALA A 9 1.70 7.53 5.15
N ILE A 10 1.72 6.63 4.17
CA ILE A 10 1.15 5.28 4.30
C ILE A 10 1.86 4.48 5.38
N ARG A 11 3.20 4.52 5.43
CA ARG A 11 4.00 3.87 6.47
C ARG A 11 3.58 4.33 7.86
N LYS A 12 3.46 5.64 8.10
CA LYS A 12 3.04 6.20 9.39
C LYS A 12 1.67 5.69 9.84
N VAL A 13 0.74 5.51 8.90
CA VAL A 13 -0.55 4.90 9.23
C VAL A 13 -0.38 3.43 9.63
N CYS A 14 0.43 2.67 8.89
CA CYS A 14 0.69 1.26 9.20
C CYS A 14 1.45 1.06 10.54
N GLU A 15 2.24 2.05 10.97
CA GLU A 15 2.89 2.07 12.29
C GLU A 15 1.88 2.24 13.45
N ILE A 16 0.78 2.98 13.21
CA ILE A 16 -0.28 3.21 14.21
C ILE A 16 -1.29 2.06 14.21
N GLN A 17 -1.68 1.63 13.02
CA GLN A 17 -2.65 0.56 12.80
C GLN A 17 -2.15 -0.34 11.68
N ASN A 18 -1.73 -1.55 12.03
CA ASN A 18 -1.28 -2.52 11.05
C ASN A 18 -2.45 -3.33 10.45
N ASP A 19 -2.17 -4.12 9.42
CA ASP A 19 -3.10 -5.07 8.80
C ASP A 19 -4.44 -4.45 8.37
N ILE A 20 -4.36 -3.35 7.62
CA ILE A 20 -5.52 -2.58 7.17
C ILE A 20 -6.10 -3.22 5.91
N ARG A 21 -7.40 -3.48 5.91
CA ARG A 21 -8.11 -3.97 4.72
C ARG A 21 -8.29 -2.84 3.70
N ILE A 22 -7.83 -3.07 2.46
CA ILE A 22 -7.90 -2.10 1.36
C ILE A 22 -8.70 -2.56 0.16
N ASP A 23 -8.95 -3.85 -0.04
CA ASP A 23 -9.77 -4.42 -1.14
C ASP A 23 -9.73 -3.58 -2.43
N MET A 24 -8.59 -3.56 -3.11
CA MET A 24 -8.40 -2.76 -4.30
C MET A 24 -7.36 -3.33 -5.26
N ARG A 25 -7.59 -3.09 -6.54
CA ARG A 25 -6.61 -3.37 -7.58
C ARG A 25 -5.53 -2.28 -7.60
N VAL A 26 -4.29 -2.72 -7.43
CA VAL A 26 -3.07 -1.92 -7.54
C VAL A 26 -2.28 -2.33 -8.77
N ARG A 27 -1.34 -1.48 -9.18
CA ARG A 27 -0.54 -1.65 -10.38
C ARG A 27 0.93 -1.46 -10.05
N GLY A 28 1.77 -2.30 -10.64
CA GLY A 28 3.20 -2.06 -10.74
C GLY A 28 3.66 -2.05 -12.20
N LYS A 29 4.96 -2.24 -12.42
CA LYS A 29 5.54 -2.18 -13.78
C LYS A 29 5.07 -3.37 -14.63
N ASN A 30 4.08 -3.13 -15.49
CA ASN A 30 3.48 -4.09 -16.43
C ASN A 30 2.65 -5.22 -15.80
N TRP A 31 2.17 -5.05 -14.57
CA TRP A 31 1.33 -6.04 -13.90
C TRP A 31 0.27 -5.38 -13.02
N TYR A 32 -0.76 -6.15 -12.67
CA TYR A 32 -1.82 -5.74 -11.75
C TYR A 32 -1.95 -6.77 -10.63
N PHE A 33 -2.36 -6.32 -9.46
CA PHE A 33 -2.53 -7.17 -8.28
C PHE A 33 -3.78 -6.73 -7.51
N ASP A 34 -4.63 -7.69 -7.14
CA ASP A 34 -5.85 -7.43 -6.38
C ASP A 34 -5.53 -7.54 -4.89
N ALA A 35 -5.11 -6.43 -4.29
CA ALA A 35 -4.68 -6.38 -2.91
C ALA A 35 -5.89 -6.34 -1.96
N ALA A 36 -5.90 -7.23 -0.98
CA ALA A 36 -6.90 -7.28 0.09
C ALA A 36 -6.46 -6.45 1.30
N TYR A 37 -5.18 -6.49 1.67
CA TYR A 37 -4.63 -5.83 2.86
C TYR A 37 -3.36 -5.04 2.56
N ILE A 38 -3.07 -4.08 3.43
CA ILE A 38 -1.78 -3.40 3.54
C ILE A 38 -1.27 -3.56 4.98
N PHE A 39 0.02 -3.84 5.13
CA PHE A 39 0.64 -4.03 6.43
C PHE A 39 2.12 -3.64 6.44
N LEU A 40 2.61 -3.23 7.60
CA LEU A 40 4.00 -3.04 7.96
C LEU A 40 4.59 -4.39 8.42
N GLY A 41 5.60 -4.88 7.70
CA GLY A 41 6.47 -5.96 8.15
C GLY A 41 7.59 -5.45 9.07
N GLU A 42 8.72 -6.14 9.15
CA GLU A 42 9.81 -5.71 10.06
C GLU A 42 10.38 -4.32 9.75
N LYS A 43 10.47 -3.95 8.46
CA LYS A 43 11.06 -2.68 8.02
C LYS A 43 10.36 -2.02 6.85
N GLU A 44 9.51 -2.74 6.13
CA GLU A 44 8.90 -2.30 4.88
C GLU A 44 7.39 -2.48 4.94
N VAL A 45 6.69 -1.73 4.08
CA VAL A 45 5.24 -1.84 3.91
C VAL A 45 4.95 -2.71 2.70
N TYR A 46 3.96 -3.60 2.85
CA TYR A 46 3.55 -4.55 1.85
C TYR A 46 2.04 -4.47 1.61
N VAL A 47 1.63 -4.79 0.39
CA VAL A 47 0.24 -5.12 0.07
C VAL A 47 0.12 -6.62 -0.19
N THR A 48 -1.02 -7.20 0.15
CA THR A 48 -1.23 -8.65 0.02
C THR A 48 -2.67 -9.00 -0.31
N ASP A 49 -2.86 -10.09 -1.04
CA ASP A 49 -4.14 -10.77 -1.28
C ASP A 49 -4.36 -11.94 -0.30
N THR A 50 -3.52 -12.06 0.75
CA THR A 50 -3.36 -13.17 1.70
C THR A 50 -2.51 -14.36 1.23
N LEU A 51 -2.22 -14.48 -0.07
CA LEU A 51 -1.39 -15.55 -0.62
C LEU A 51 0.00 -15.05 -1.08
N TYR A 52 0.05 -13.83 -1.59
CA TYR A 52 1.24 -13.18 -2.10
C TYR A 52 1.42 -11.81 -1.46
N ILE A 53 2.68 -11.41 -1.29
CA ILE A 53 3.06 -10.09 -0.76
C ILE A 53 3.81 -9.31 -1.83
N ILE A 54 3.51 -8.02 -1.95
CA ILE A 54 4.19 -7.10 -2.85
C ILE A 54 4.66 -5.90 -2.06
N ARG A 55 5.93 -5.50 -2.21
CA ARG A 55 6.45 -4.28 -1.58
C ARG A 55 5.72 -3.07 -2.13
N ILE A 56 5.39 -2.13 -1.24
CA ILE A 56 4.75 -0.87 -1.63
C ILE A 56 5.57 -0.09 -2.67
N GLU A 57 6.91 -0.22 -2.62
CA GLU A 57 7.84 0.44 -3.54
C GLU A 57 7.76 -0.09 -4.98
N GLU A 58 7.07 -1.20 -5.22
CA GLU A 58 6.86 -1.74 -6.57
C GLU A 58 5.59 -1.19 -7.23
N LEU A 59 4.72 -0.53 -6.45
CA LEU A 59 3.46 0.05 -6.94
C LEU A 59 3.70 1.35 -7.69
N ASP A 60 2.87 1.70 -8.66
CA ASP A 60 2.91 3.02 -9.29
C ASP A 60 2.35 4.12 -8.38
N THR A 61 2.65 5.38 -8.71
CA THR A 61 2.23 6.53 -7.90
C THR A 61 0.71 6.67 -7.82
N GLU A 62 -0.03 6.25 -8.85
CA GLU A 62 -1.50 6.27 -8.85
C GLU A 62 -2.06 5.30 -7.80
N SER A 63 -1.56 4.07 -7.75
CA SER A 63 -1.94 3.07 -6.75
C SER A 63 -1.61 3.53 -5.34
N LEU A 64 -0.41 4.11 -5.13
CA LEU A 64 -0.02 4.70 -3.85
C LEU A 64 -0.98 5.81 -3.42
N ASN A 65 -1.35 6.71 -4.33
CA ASN A 65 -2.28 7.79 -4.02
C ASN A 65 -3.66 7.27 -3.64
N ARG A 66 -4.15 6.24 -4.33
CA ARG A 66 -5.44 5.60 -4.00
C ARG A 66 -5.41 4.88 -2.65
N ILE A 67 -4.31 4.19 -2.32
CA ILE A 67 -4.11 3.59 -0.99
C ILE A 67 -4.12 4.68 0.07
N TYR A 68 -3.34 5.74 -0.12
CA TYR A 68 -3.28 6.88 0.80
C TYR A 68 -4.67 7.47 1.05
N GLN A 69 -5.44 7.75 -0.01
CA GLN A 69 -6.81 8.25 0.14
C GLN A 69 -7.68 7.29 0.96
N LYS A 70 -7.57 5.98 0.70
CA LYS A 70 -8.41 4.96 1.36
C LYS A 70 -8.08 4.76 2.85
N ILE A 71 -6.81 4.86 3.25
CA ILE A 71 -6.40 4.59 4.63
C ILE A 71 -6.20 5.85 5.47
N VAL A 72 -5.85 6.98 4.85
CA VAL A 72 -5.57 8.25 5.56
C VAL A 72 -6.80 9.15 5.58
N LEU A 73 -7.48 9.31 4.44
CA LEU A 73 -8.56 10.30 4.32
C LEU A 73 -9.95 9.76 4.67
N LYS A 74 -10.13 8.43 4.71
CA LYS A 74 -11.39 7.69 4.93
C LYS A 74 -12.60 8.20 4.15
#